data_AF-A0A9P5N7G1-F1
#
_entry.id   AF-A0A9P5N7G1-F1
#
_cell.length_a   1.000
_cell.length_b   1.000
_cell.length_c   1.000
_cell.angle_alpha   90.00
_cell.angle_beta   90.00
_cell.angle_gamma   90.00
#
_symmetry.space_group_name_H-M   'P 1'
#
loop_
_entity.id
_entity.type
_entity.pdbx_description
1 polymer ?
#
loop_
_entity_poly.entity_id
_entity_poly.type
_entity_poly.pdbx_seq_one_letter_code
_entity_poly.pdbx_strand_id
1 'polypeptide(L)' 'MTEPKDPNTLNITNITDSKTTNNTEDDTFQLYDLRVDVICPPGKRILCGAKPGDHFTLQGEMMYLPPGQGISIYSLG' A
#
# COMPACT_ATOMS: atom_id res chain seq x y z
N MET A 1 46.73 51.54 -2.91
CA MET A 1 45.71 50.91 -3.78
C MET A 1 45.42 49.52 -3.25
N THR A 2 44.44 49.41 -2.37
CA THR A 2 43.64 48.19 -2.15
C THR A 2 42.32 48.66 -1.57
N GLU A 3 41.26 48.43 -2.32
CA GLU A 3 39.87 48.75 -2.02
C GLU A 3 39.25 47.54 -1.29
N PRO A 4 38.70 47.68 -0.08
CA PRO A 4 37.89 46.62 0.52
C PRO A 4 36.43 46.82 0.11
N LYS A 5 35.89 45.75 -0.49
CA LYS A 5 34.54 45.63 -1.06
C LYS A 5 33.42 45.83 -0.04
N ASP A 6 32.31 46.36 -0.54
CA ASP A 6 31.10 46.79 0.14
C ASP A 6 30.49 45.81 1.18
N PRO A 7 29.87 46.34 2.25
CA PRO A 7 29.15 45.59 3.25
C PRO A 7 27.66 45.43 2.89
N ASN A 8 27.33 44.46 2.04
CA ASN A 8 26.04 43.76 2.07
C ASN A 8 25.93 42.77 0.92
N THR A 9 25.70 41.49 1.23
CA THR A 9 24.53 40.71 0.78
C THR A 9 24.69 39.26 1.28
N LEU A 10 24.10 38.93 2.43
CA LEU A 10 23.78 37.55 2.80
C LEU A 10 22.29 37.48 3.12
N ASN A 11 21.50 37.30 2.07
CA ASN A 11 20.13 36.80 2.16
C ASN A 11 20.14 35.37 1.66
N ILE A 12 20.05 34.37 2.56
CA ILE A 12 19.09 33.27 2.41
C ILE A 12 18.59 32.92 3.82
N THR A 13 17.52 33.60 4.20
CA THR A 13 16.46 33.08 5.06
C THR A 13 15.91 31.82 4.41
N ASN A 14 15.88 30.68 5.12
CA ASN A 14 14.66 29.91 5.37
C ASN A 14 14.94 28.54 6.03
N ILE A 15 14.48 28.47 7.29
CA ILE A 15 13.81 27.32 7.90
C ILE A 15 14.71 26.13 8.27
N THR A 16 15.25 26.21 9.49
CA THR A 16 15.53 25.06 10.33
C THR A 16 14.22 24.37 10.72
N ASP A 17 13.73 23.45 9.89
CA ASP A 17 12.96 22.32 10.40
C ASP A 17 13.97 21.26 10.83
N SER A 18 14.47 21.41 12.06
CA SER A 18 15.25 20.40 12.74
C SER A 18 14.35 19.21 13.10
N LYS A 19 14.04 18.38 12.11
CA LYS A 19 13.62 16.99 12.30
C LYS A 19 14.08 16.11 11.15
N THR A 20 15.37 16.15 10.83
CA THR A 20 16.02 15.03 10.14
C THR A 20 16.49 14.03 11.19
N THR A 21 15.55 13.47 11.96
CA THR A 21 15.78 12.16 12.56
C THR A 21 15.59 11.16 11.43
N ASN A 22 16.69 10.77 10.80
CA ASN A 22 16.74 9.63 9.90
C ASN A 22 16.39 8.37 10.70
N ASN A 23 15.12 8.22 11.07
CA ASN A 23 14.55 6.93 11.34
C ASN A 23 14.25 6.37 9.95
N THR A 24 15.30 5.91 9.27
CA THR A 24 15.21 5.02 8.12
C THR A 24 14.74 3.68 8.66
N GLU A 25 13.53 3.65 9.24
CA GLU A 25 12.72 2.45 9.11
C GLU A 25 12.49 2.36 7.61
N ASP A 26 13.23 1.46 6.98
CA ASP A 26 13.27 1.28 5.54
C ASP A 26 11.83 1.28 5.01
N ASP A 27 11.49 2.23 4.13
CA ASP A 27 10.20 2.35 3.42
C ASP A 27 10.02 1.15 2.48
N THR A 28 9.94 -0.02 3.08
CA THR A 28 9.95 -1.33 2.46
C THR A 28 8.80 -2.12 3.05
N PHE A 29 8.16 -2.90 2.20
CA PHE A 29 7.11 -3.81 2.62
C PHE A 29 7.39 -5.17 2.01
N GLN A 30 7.04 -6.21 2.76
CA GLN A 30 7.05 -7.57 2.24
C GLN A 30 5.71 -7.84 1.56
N LEU A 31 5.77 -8.28 0.31
CA LEU A 31 4.61 -8.79 -0.41
C LEU A 31 4.42 -10.27 -0.04
N TYR A 32 3.18 -10.64 0.28
CA TYR A 32 2.81 -12.01 0.60
C TYR A 32 1.82 -12.53 -0.43
N ASP A 33 2.00 -13.79 -0.80
CA ASP A 33 0.98 -14.51 -1.54
C ASP A 33 -0.10 -14.99 -0.58
N LEU A 34 -1.36 -14.80 -0.95
CA LEU A 34 -2.51 -15.11 -0.09
C LEU A 34 -3.42 -16.14 -0.76
N ARG A 35 -4.00 -17.03 0.04
CA ARG A 35 -5.14 -17.86 -0.35
C ARG A 35 -6.34 -17.44 0.47
N VAL A 36 -7.42 -17.07 -0.20
CA VAL A 36 -8.65 -16.58 0.43
C VAL A 36 -9.76 -17.58 0.15
N ASP A 37 -10.34 -18.14 1.22
CA ASP A 37 -11.44 -19.10 1.16
C ASP A 37 -12.78 -18.42 1.48
N VAL A 38 -13.80 -18.74 0.70
CA VAL A 38 -15.17 -18.29 0.96
C VAL A 38 -15.82 -19.19 2.02
N ILE A 39 -16.09 -18.61 3.19
CA ILE A 39 -16.78 -19.27 4.29
C ILE A 39 -18.25 -18.81 4.31
N CYS A 40 -19.17 -19.77 4.17
CA CYS A 40 -20.61 -19.51 4.19
C CYS A 40 -21.18 -19.93 5.56
N PRO A 41 -21.54 -18.98 6.46
CA PRO A 41 -22.13 -19.32 7.73
C PRO A 41 -23.51 -19.97 7.56
N PRO A 42 -23.90 -20.93 8.41
CA PRO A 42 -25.22 -21.54 8.35
C PRO A 42 -26.35 -20.52 8.43
N GLY A 43 -27.35 -20.65 7.56
CA GLY A 43 -28.55 -19.81 7.56
C GLY A 43 -28.36 -18.37 7.07
N LYS A 44 -27.18 -18.00 6.56
CA LYS A 44 -26.92 -16.69 5.95
C LYS A 44 -26.97 -16.76 4.44
N ARG A 45 -27.51 -15.71 3.81
CA ARG A 45 -27.55 -15.56 2.36
C ARG A 45 -26.25 -14.94 1.88
N ILE A 46 -25.63 -15.55 0.87
CA ILE A 46 -24.49 -14.96 0.15
C ILE A 46 -25.05 -14.13 -1.01
N LEU A 47 -24.68 -12.85 -1.06
CA LEU A 47 -25.18 -11.87 -2.02
C LEU A 47 -24.15 -11.59 -3.11
N CYS A 48 -23.63 -12.63 -3.76
CA CYS A 48 -22.63 -12.45 -4.81
C CYS A 48 -22.37 -13.70 -5.67
N GLY A 49 -23.20 -14.74 -5.56
CA GLY A 49 -23.03 -15.98 -6.33
C GLY A 49 -21.88 -16.88 -5.86
N ALA A 50 -21.06 -16.44 -4.90
CA ALA A 50 -20.03 -17.27 -4.29
C ALA A 50 -20.66 -18.47 -3.53
N LYS A 51 -19.98 -19.61 -3.60
CA LYS A 51 -20.42 -20.88 -3.03
C LYS A 51 -19.46 -21.32 -1.91
N PRO A 52 -19.93 -22.14 -0.96
CA PRO A 52 -19.03 -22.73 0.03
C PRO A 52 -17.88 -23.48 -0.67
N GLY A 53 -16.64 -23.18 -0.29
CA GLY A 53 -15.45 -23.80 -0.86
C GLY A 53 -14.84 -23.10 -2.07
N ASP A 54 -15.50 -22.06 -2.61
CA ASP A 54 -14.86 -21.18 -3.58
C ASP A 54 -13.64 -20.51 -2.93
N HIS A 55 -12.57 -20.35 -3.70
CA HIS A 55 -11.36 -19.67 -3.24
C HIS A 55 -10.62 -18.97 -4.37
N PHE A 56 -9.78 -18.00 -4.04
CA PHE A 56 -8.82 -17.44 -4.98
C PHE A 56 -7.45 -17.32 -4.34
N THR A 57 -6.41 -17.21 -5.16
CA THR A 57 -5.05 -16.93 -4.70
C THR A 57 -4.58 -15.58 -5.24
N LEU A 58 -3.97 -14.77 -4.39
CA LEU A 58 -3.19 -13.61 -4.77
C LEU A 58 -1.72 -14.03 -4.81
N GLN A 59 -1.10 -13.93 -5.98
CA GLN A 59 0.32 -14.14 -6.15
C GLN A 59 0.94 -12.82 -6.60
N GLY A 60 1.70 -12.21 -5.72
CA GLY A 60 2.04 -10.80 -5.80
C GLY A 60 0.81 -9.91 -5.94
N GLU A 61 0.66 -9.23 -7.09
CA GLU A 61 -0.49 -8.37 -7.41
C GLU A 61 -1.59 -9.08 -8.21
N MET A 62 -1.36 -10.33 -8.62
CA MET A 62 -2.22 -11.04 -9.55
C MET A 62 -3.20 -11.97 -8.83
N MET A 63 -4.48 -11.86 -9.18
CA MET A 63 -5.54 -12.73 -8.66
C MET A 63 -5.82 -13.89 -9.61
N TYR A 64 -5.81 -15.10 -9.06
CA TYR A 64 -6.08 -16.34 -9.80
C TYR A 64 -7.31 -17.06 -9.24
N LEU A 65 -8.18 -17.48 -10.15
CA LEU A 65 -9.36 -18.28 -9.86
C LEU A 65 -9.19 -19.71 -10.39
N PRO A 66 -9.68 -20.72 -9.67
CA PRO A 66 -9.81 -22.07 -10.21
C PRO A 66 -10.65 -22.09 -11.50
N PRO A 67 -10.38 -23.02 -12.43
CA PRO A 67 -11.14 -23.12 -13.67
C PRO A 67 -12.66 -23.27 -13.44
N GLY A 68 -13.44 -22.44 -14.13
CA GLY A 68 -14.91 -22.47 -14.03
C GLY A 68 -15.48 -21.83 -12.75
N GLN A 69 -14.62 -21.29 -11.89
CA GLN A 69 -15.03 -20.55 -10.69
C GLN A 69 -15.06 -19.05 -10.97
N GLY A 70 -16.01 -18.36 -10.34
CA GLY A 70 -16.07 -16.91 -10.32
C GLY A 70 -16.38 -16.42 -8.92
N ILE A 71 -15.73 -15.33 -8.52
CA ILE A 71 -16.12 -14.56 -7.34
C ILE A 71 -16.44 -13.13 -7.79
N SER A 72 -17.49 -12.55 -7.21
CA SER A 72 -17.74 -11.13 -7.41
C SER A 72 -16.68 -10.34 -6.64
N ILE A 73 -15.89 -9.52 -7.33
CA ILE A 73 -14.86 -8.67 -6.71
C ILE A 73 -15.43 -7.70 -5.67
N TYR A 74 -16.71 -7.34 -5.78
CA TYR A 74 -17.42 -6.52 -4.80
C TYR A 74 -17.56 -7.18 -3.42
N SER A 75 -17.23 -8.47 -3.30
CA SER A 75 -17.21 -9.19 -2.03
C SER A 75 -15.96 -8.90 -1.18
N LEU A 76 -14.97 -8.18 -1.73
CA LEU A 76 -13.72 -7.81 -1.05
C LEU A 76 -13.80 -6.44 -0.36
N GLY A 77 -14.94 -5.75 -0.48
CA GLY A 77 -15.19 -4.40 0.03
C GLY A 77 -15.67 -4.37 1.47
#